data_AF-A0A538U694-F1
#
_entry.id   AF-A0A538U694-F1
#
_cell.length_a   1.000
_cell.length_b   1.000
_cell.length_c   1.000
_cell.angle_alpha   90.00
_cell.angle_beta   90.00
_cell.angle_gamma   90.00
#
_symmetry.space_group_name_H-M   'P 1'
#
loop_
_entity.id
_entity.type
_entity.pdbx_description
1 polymer ?
#
loop_
_entity_poly.entity_id
_entity_poly.type
_entity_poly.pdbx_seq_one_letter_code
_entity_poly.pdbx_strand_id
1 'polypeptide(L)'
;MAGRGDEEGRRQAPRRPAPDRAVASRPADPDAHQRFRTPASITLSHIQLKSEAEGKRIKQWAKSQDWNKLAAKYSVDTLTKAHGGLLGPVTHEGVFGQLGRQPALAESAFALGAAGKIGGPYKIDRGWHVIRVESVTPEGLRAFDQVRGGIIRQLSSKRSQDFYNQKYAETKAALGVRTDSTAIERFVMKKKSARDLFNDAQSAGGAQERLAAYGKVLEQYPDSDVSPQAQFMIGFIQSEELKDYDAADRSFKTLLAKYPKSELAASAKWMIEHMRSETAPGFMNLEGDSSKTAGSTTSPTHKP
;
A
#
# COMPACT_ATOMS: atom_id res chain seq x y z
N MET A 1 35.39 -22.53 63.95
CA MET A 1 34.90 -23.38 62.85
C MET A 1 33.51 -22.92 62.46
N ALA A 2 33.23 -22.95 61.15
CA ALA A 2 31.99 -22.59 60.44
C ALA A 2 31.63 -21.08 60.43
N GLY A 3 31.35 -20.42 59.30
CA GLY A 3 31.27 -20.85 57.91
C GLY A 3 31.39 -19.62 56.99
N ARG A 4 32.09 -19.78 55.86
CA ARG A 4 32.18 -18.77 54.80
C ARG A 4 30.85 -18.76 54.04
N GLY A 5 30.19 -17.60 54.01
CA GLY A 5 29.02 -17.36 53.17
C GLY A 5 29.45 -17.00 51.76
N ASP A 6 28.91 -17.74 50.81
CA ASP A 6 29.13 -17.60 49.38
C ASP A 6 28.57 -16.26 48.87
N GLU A 7 29.48 -15.40 48.40
CA GLU A 7 29.17 -14.16 47.70
C GLU A 7 29.38 -14.39 46.19
N GLU A 8 28.61 -15.31 45.59
CA GLU A 8 28.69 -15.61 44.16
C GLU A 8 27.59 -14.87 43.36
N GLY A 9 28.03 -13.91 42.55
CA GLY A 9 27.61 -13.90 41.15
C GLY A 9 26.31 -13.15 40.79
N ARG A 10 26.10 -11.92 41.29
CA ARG A 10 25.22 -10.98 40.55
C ARG A 10 25.91 -10.58 39.24
N ARG A 11 25.65 -11.34 38.16
CA ARG A 11 26.06 -10.98 36.79
C ARG A 11 25.45 -9.63 36.45
N GLN A 12 26.29 -8.58 36.43
CA GLN A 12 25.88 -7.25 35.98
C GLN A 12 25.44 -7.36 34.52
N ALA A 13 24.23 -6.87 34.22
CA ALA A 13 23.78 -6.71 32.85
C ALA A 13 24.82 -5.88 32.07
N PRO A 14 25.21 -6.25 30.85
CA PRO A 14 26.21 -5.52 30.09
C PRO A 14 25.73 -4.08 29.90
N ARG A 15 26.49 -3.13 30.43
CA ARG A 15 26.18 -1.70 30.31
C ARG A 15 26.21 -1.32 28.83
N ARG A 16 25.16 -0.66 28.35
CA ARG A 16 25.12 -0.07 27.01
C ARG A 16 26.34 0.85 26.86
N PRO A 17 27.21 0.67 25.84
CA PRO A 17 28.31 1.60 25.63
C PRO A 17 27.73 2.98 25.35
N ALA A 18 28.18 3.99 26.09
CA ALA A 18 27.82 5.37 25.84
C ALA A 18 28.21 5.74 24.40
N PRO A 19 27.40 6.56 23.69
CA PRO A 19 27.78 7.02 22.37
C PRO A 19 29.09 7.81 22.49
N ASP A 20 30.13 7.27 21.89
CA ASP A 20 31.44 7.91 21.85
C ASP A 20 31.32 9.21 21.03
N ARG A 21 31.83 10.32 21.58
CA ARG A 21 31.74 11.65 20.94
C ARG A 21 32.34 11.65 19.53
N ALA A 22 33.23 10.70 19.23
CA ALA A 22 33.92 10.53 17.96
C ALA A 22 33.04 10.04 16.79
N VAL A 23 31.84 9.48 17.04
CA VAL A 23 30.97 9.03 15.93
C VAL A 23 30.33 10.21 15.19
N ALA A 24 30.21 11.37 15.86
CA ALA A 24 29.61 12.57 15.30
C ALA A 24 30.53 13.34 14.32
N SER A 25 31.79 12.95 14.19
CA SER A 25 32.81 13.69 13.44
C SER A 25 33.52 12.90 12.34
N ARG A 26 33.08 11.67 11.99
CA ARG A 26 33.64 10.94 10.84
C ARG A 26 33.01 11.38 9.50
N PRO A 27 33.79 11.91 8.54
CA PRO A 27 33.33 12.20 7.19
C PRO A 27 33.35 10.90 6.39
N ALA A 28 32.31 10.07 6.50
CA ALA A 28 32.20 8.82 5.72
C ALA A 28 30.75 8.32 5.55
N ASP A 29 29.78 9.23 5.44
CA ASP A 29 28.43 8.88 4.98
C ASP A 29 28.07 9.77 3.78
N PRO A 30 28.21 9.27 2.53
CA PRO A 30 27.88 10.05 1.35
C PRO A 30 26.40 10.47 1.28
N ASP A 31 25.50 9.79 1.99
CA ASP A 31 24.07 10.14 2.07
C ASP A 31 23.74 11.18 3.14
N ALA A 32 24.64 11.43 4.11
CA ALA A 32 24.43 12.43 5.14
C ALA A 32 24.22 13.83 4.54
N HIS A 33 24.93 14.16 3.45
CA HIS A 33 24.84 15.48 2.81
C HIS A 33 23.50 15.76 2.12
N GLN A 34 22.74 14.74 1.72
CA GLN A 34 21.40 14.93 1.13
C GLN A 34 20.32 15.07 2.21
N ARG A 35 20.47 14.36 3.33
CA ARG A 35 19.48 14.31 4.42
C ARG A 35 19.40 15.59 5.26
N PHE A 36 20.37 16.48 5.14
CA PHE A 36 20.42 17.75 5.87
C PHE A 36 20.22 18.97 4.96
N ARG A 37 19.82 18.78 3.70
CA ARG A 37 19.41 19.86 2.82
C ARG A 37 17.94 20.20 3.09
N THR A 38 17.66 21.49 3.21
CA THR A 38 16.30 22.00 3.05
C THR A 38 16.16 22.34 1.58
N PRO A 39 15.28 21.66 0.82
CA PRO A 39 15.15 21.91 -0.60
C PRO A 39 14.72 23.36 -0.83
N ALA A 40 15.19 23.95 -1.93
CA ALA A 40 14.68 25.23 -2.36
C ALA A 40 13.15 25.15 -2.49
N SER A 41 12.47 26.17 -1.97
CA SER A 41 11.01 26.28 -2.08
C SER A 41 10.61 27.69 -2.44
N ILE A 42 9.51 27.81 -3.16
CA ILE A 42 8.95 29.08 -3.58
C ILE A 42 7.49 29.16 -3.14
N THR A 43 7.11 30.24 -2.46
CA THR A 43 5.71 30.49 -2.12
C THR A 43 5.10 31.35 -3.19
N LEU A 44 3.94 30.96 -3.71
CA LEU A 44 3.27 31.71 -4.77
C LEU A 44 1.75 31.77 -4.57
N SER A 45 1.17 32.80 -5.16
CA SER A 45 -0.27 32.98 -5.29
C SER A 45 -0.68 32.88 -6.75
N HIS A 46 -1.92 32.50 -7.01
CA HIS A 46 -2.45 32.36 -8.37
C HIS A 46 -3.81 33.05 -8.58
N ILE A 47 -4.13 33.36 -9.83
CA ILE A 47 -5.47 33.72 -10.26
C ILE A 47 -5.85 32.76 -11.38
N GLN A 48 -6.74 31.81 -11.06
CA GLN A 48 -7.32 30.88 -12.03
C GLN A 48 -8.40 31.58 -12.87
N LEU A 49 -8.38 31.39 -14.18
CA LEU A 49 -9.19 32.09 -15.18
C LEU A 49 -9.72 31.11 -16.23
N LYS A 50 -10.80 31.49 -16.91
CA LYS A 50 -11.43 30.65 -17.95
C LYS A 50 -10.71 30.79 -19.30
N SER A 51 -10.05 31.91 -19.55
CA SER A 51 -9.42 32.19 -20.85
C SER A 51 -8.02 32.79 -20.74
N GLU A 52 -7.20 32.55 -21.76
CA GLU A 52 -5.87 33.14 -21.89
C GLU A 52 -5.91 34.67 -22.01
N ALA A 53 -6.92 35.19 -22.72
CA ALA A 53 -7.09 36.62 -22.95
C ALA A 53 -7.37 37.38 -21.64
N GLU A 54 -8.10 36.76 -20.70
CA GLU A 54 -8.23 37.29 -19.34
C GLU A 54 -6.91 37.22 -18.61
N GLY A 55 -6.18 36.10 -18.72
CA GLY A 55 -4.87 35.94 -18.10
C GLY A 55 -3.86 37.01 -18.51
N LYS A 56 -3.80 37.32 -19.80
CA LYS A 56 -2.97 38.42 -20.34
C LYS A 56 -3.35 39.77 -19.74
N ARG A 57 -4.66 40.05 -19.60
CA ARG A 57 -5.16 41.30 -18.99
C ARG A 57 -4.82 41.39 -17.50
N ILE A 58 -5.08 40.32 -16.74
CA ILE A 58 -4.77 40.25 -15.31
C ILE A 58 -3.27 40.41 -15.06
N LYS A 59 -2.42 39.75 -15.83
CA LYS A 59 -0.95 39.91 -15.73
C LYS A 59 -0.51 41.37 -15.94
N GLN A 60 -1.16 42.09 -16.86
CA GLN A 60 -0.85 43.50 -17.10
C GLN A 60 -1.34 44.40 -15.96
N TRP A 61 -2.57 44.20 -15.47
CA TRP A 61 -3.13 44.99 -14.36
C TRP A 61 -2.42 44.73 -13.05
N ALA A 62 -1.97 43.51 -12.80
CA ALA A 62 -1.29 43.14 -11.56
C ALA A 62 0.07 43.85 -11.36
N LYS A 63 0.58 44.58 -12.37
CA LYS A 63 1.76 45.45 -12.23
C LYS A 63 1.46 46.74 -11.45
N SER A 64 0.21 47.20 -11.42
CA SER A 64 -0.19 48.46 -10.79
C SER A 64 -1.38 48.36 -9.85
N GLN A 65 -2.23 47.34 -10.03
CA GLN A 65 -3.40 47.09 -9.19
C GLN A 65 -3.11 46.09 -8.07
N ASP A 66 -3.90 46.17 -7.01
CA ASP A 66 -3.82 45.26 -5.88
C ASP A 66 -4.19 43.83 -6.29
N TRP A 67 -3.25 42.90 -6.07
CA TRP A 67 -3.40 41.50 -6.42
C TRP A 67 -4.58 40.80 -5.72
N ASN A 68 -4.80 41.09 -4.44
CA ASN A 68 -5.87 40.45 -3.67
C ASN A 68 -7.24 40.88 -4.20
N LYS A 69 -7.39 42.15 -4.59
CA LYS A 69 -8.60 42.63 -5.28
C LYS A 69 -8.80 41.96 -6.62
N LEU A 70 -7.72 41.79 -7.41
CA LEU A 70 -7.80 41.07 -8.69
C LEU A 70 -8.19 39.61 -8.50
N ALA A 71 -7.59 38.91 -7.53
CA ALA A 71 -7.89 37.52 -7.21
C ALA A 71 -9.35 37.35 -6.76
N ALA A 72 -9.82 38.18 -5.82
CA ALA A 72 -11.18 38.12 -5.31
C ALA A 72 -12.24 38.36 -6.41
N LYS A 73 -11.95 39.27 -7.35
CA LYS A 73 -12.88 39.68 -8.40
C LYS A 73 -12.89 38.74 -9.61
N TYR A 74 -11.72 38.28 -10.05
CA TYR A 74 -11.57 37.60 -11.33
C TYR A 74 -11.25 36.11 -11.22
N SER A 75 -10.75 35.64 -10.08
CA SER A 75 -10.41 34.23 -9.97
C SER A 75 -11.65 33.34 -9.91
N VAL A 76 -11.65 32.28 -10.72
CA VAL A 76 -12.66 31.22 -10.65
C VAL A 76 -12.32 30.16 -9.59
N ASP A 77 -11.14 30.22 -8.97
CA ASP A 77 -10.78 29.31 -7.88
C ASP A 77 -11.50 29.71 -6.59
N THR A 78 -12.55 28.98 -6.24
CA THR A 78 -13.33 29.23 -5.03
C THR A 78 -12.57 28.93 -3.73
N LEU A 79 -11.50 28.13 -3.78
CA LEU A 79 -10.75 27.73 -2.59
C LEU A 79 -9.77 28.81 -2.13
N THR A 80 -9.11 29.49 -3.08
CA THR A 80 -8.01 30.41 -2.76
C THR A 80 -8.34 31.87 -3.06
N LYS A 81 -9.38 32.20 -3.83
CA LYS A 81 -9.71 33.60 -4.18
C LYS A 81 -9.92 34.52 -2.97
N ALA A 82 -10.43 33.99 -1.86
CA ALA A 82 -10.63 34.74 -0.61
C ALA A 82 -9.30 35.09 0.08
N HIS A 83 -8.24 34.35 -0.21
CA HIS A 83 -6.90 34.50 0.36
C HIS A 83 -5.89 34.96 -0.70
N GLY A 84 -6.35 35.77 -1.67
CA GLY A 84 -5.48 36.32 -2.71
C GLY A 84 -4.89 35.28 -3.65
N GLY A 85 -5.44 34.06 -3.67
CA GLY A 85 -4.92 32.98 -4.49
C GLY A 85 -3.75 32.21 -3.89
N LEU A 86 -3.46 32.35 -2.60
CA LEU A 86 -2.28 31.73 -1.98
C LEU A 86 -2.28 30.20 -2.12
N LEU A 87 -1.22 29.66 -2.72
CA LEU A 87 -1.00 28.20 -2.88
C LEU A 87 0.01 27.63 -1.88
N GLY A 88 0.72 28.50 -1.16
CA GLY A 88 1.76 28.10 -0.20
C GLY A 88 3.09 27.73 -0.85
N PRO A 89 4.04 27.19 -0.05
CA PRO A 89 5.37 26.83 -0.54
C PRO A 89 5.33 25.57 -1.40
N VAL A 90 6.07 25.58 -2.51
CA VAL A 90 6.26 24.43 -3.41
C VAL A 90 7.76 24.20 -3.68
N THR A 91 8.17 22.94 -3.75
CA THR A 91 9.52 22.52 -4.15
C THR A 91 9.55 22.20 -5.64
N HIS A 92 10.72 21.86 -6.19
CA HIS A 92 10.84 21.42 -7.60
C HIS A 92 9.99 20.18 -7.95
N GLU A 93 9.53 19.40 -6.96
CA GLU A 93 8.59 18.28 -7.18
C GLU A 93 7.22 18.77 -7.70
N GLY A 94 6.89 20.04 -7.46
CA GLY A 94 5.71 20.70 -8.00
C GLY A 94 4.40 20.24 -7.41
N VAL A 95 4.37 19.76 -6.17
CA VAL A 95 3.14 19.35 -5.50
C VAL A 95 2.53 20.54 -4.75
N PHE A 96 1.37 20.99 -5.20
CA PHE A 96 0.59 22.05 -4.57
C PHE A 96 -0.56 21.44 -3.77
N GLY A 97 -0.82 21.97 -2.56
CA GLY A 97 -1.92 21.49 -1.73
C GLY A 97 -3.28 21.58 -2.42
N GLN A 98 -3.56 22.70 -3.10
CA GLN A 98 -4.86 22.97 -3.72
C GLN A 98 -4.93 22.53 -5.19
N LEU A 99 -3.80 22.47 -5.90
CA LEU A 99 -3.74 22.15 -7.35
C LEU A 99 -3.23 20.75 -7.67
N GLY A 100 -2.76 20.00 -6.67
CA GLY A 100 -2.10 18.72 -6.89
C GLY A 100 -0.74 18.88 -7.57
N ARG A 101 -0.30 17.84 -8.27
CA ARG A 101 1.03 17.78 -8.90
C ARG A 101 1.06 18.57 -10.22
N GLN A 102 1.77 19.69 -10.22
CA GLN A 102 1.94 20.64 -11.34
C GLN A 102 3.44 21.03 -11.52
N PRO A 103 4.31 20.10 -11.98
CA PRO A 103 5.76 20.33 -12.07
C PRO A 103 6.14 21.50 -12.98
N ALA A 104 5.51 21.63 -14.16
CA ALA A 104 5.77 22.71 -15.10
C ALA A 104 5.41 24.11 -14.54
N LEU A 105 4.38 24.18 -13.68
CA LEU A 105 4.00 25.42 -13.01
C LEU A 105 5.03 25.80 -11.93
N ALA A 106 5.53 24.82 -11.18
CA ALA A 106 6.57 25.04 -10.19
C ALA A 106 7.88 25.49 -10.87
N GLU A 107 8.31 24.84 -11.95
CA GLU A 107 9.48 25.26 -12.73
C GLU A 107 9.33 26.71 -13.23
N SER A 108 8.16 27.05 -13.76
CA SER A 108 7.85 28.41 -14.20
C SER A 108 7.94 29.42 -13.06
N ALA A 109 7.51 29.04 -11.85
CA ALA A 109 7.63 29.88 -10.66
C ALA A 109 9.09 30.07 -10.23
N PHE A 110 9.86 28.99 -10.17
CA PHE A 110 11.30 29.06 -9.86
C PHE A 110 12.07 29.91 -10.87
N ALA A 111 11.70 29.85 -12.16
CA ALA A 111 12.29 30.68 -13.21
C ALA A 111 12.01 32.18 -13.04
N LEU A 112 10.95 32.58 -12.33
CA LEU A 112 10.71 33.99 -11.99
C LEU A 112 11.69 34.50 -10.93
N GLY A 113 12.16 33.61 -10.04
CA GLY A 113 13.34 33.80 -9.18
C GLY A 113 13.26 34.87 -8.09
N ALA A 114 12.22 35.70 -8.03
CA ALA A 114 12.14 36.79 -7.06
C ALA A 114 10.70 37.11 -6.63
N ALA A 115 10.55 37.53 -5.37
CA ALA A 115 9.29 38.01 -4.81
C ALA A 115 8.71 39.18 -5.61
N GLY A 116 7.38 39.23 -5.73
CA GLY A 116 6.63 40.21 -6.50
C GLY A 116 6.63 39.99 -8.01
N LYS A 117 7.41 39.03 -8.55
CA LYS A 117 7.40 38.71 -9.97
C LYS A 117 6.11 37.99 -10.37
N ILE A 118 5.60 38.31 -11.55
CA ILE A 118 4.32 37.81 -12.06
C ILE A 118 4.57 37.04 -13.36
N GLY A 119 4.14 35.78 -13.38
CA GLY A 119 4.28 34.85 -14.51
C GLY A 119 2.94 34.48 -15.15
N GLY A 120 3.03 33.81 -16.30
CA GLY A 120 1.87 33.28 -17.03
C GLY A 120 1.35 34.20 -18.14
N PRO A 121 0.10 33.99 -18.60
CA PRO A 121 -0.81 32.93 -18.16
C PRO A 121 -0.33 31.54 -18.58
N TYR A 122 -0.39 30.58 -17.65
CA TYR A 122 -0.04 29.17 -17.87
C TYR A 122 -1.30 28.33 -18.01
N LYS A 123 -1.33 27.42 -18.98
CA LYS A 123 -2.44 26.48 -19.15
C LYS A 123 -2.14 25.19 -18.38
N ILE A 124 -3.03 24.80 -17.48
CA ILE A 124 -3.04 23.48 -16.83
C ILE A 124 -4.45 22.88 -16.94
N ASP A 125 -4.65 21.66 -16.46
CA ASP A 125 -5.93 20.94 -16.54
C ASP A 125 -7.12 21.74 -15.98
N ARG A 126 -6.87 22.60 -14.99
CA ARG A 126 -7.88 23.43 -14.34
C ARG A 126 -8.08 24.81 -14.98
N GLY A 127 -7.50 25.06 -16.15
CA GLY A 127 -7.70 26.31 -16.89
C GLY A 127 -6.43 27.16 -16.96
N TRP A 128 -6.60 28.48 -16.95
CA TRP A 128 -5.50 29.43 -17.14
C TRP A 128 -5.10 30.08 -15.83
N HIS A 129 -3.81 30.11 -15.53
CA HIS A 129 -3.30 30.59 -14.25
C HIS A 129 -2.28 31.69 -14.46
N VAL A 130 -2.51 32.84 -13.84
CA VAL A 130 -1.48 33.87 -13.63
C VAL A 130 -0.93 33.68 -12.23
N ILE A 131 0.39 33.63 -12.08
CA ILE A 131 1.01 33.44 -10.77
C ILE A 131 1.79 34.67 -10.34
N ARG A 132 1.90 34.87 -9.03
CA ARG A 132 2.78 35.85 -8.40
C ARG A 132 3.64 35.15 -7.35
N VAL A 133 4.94 35.37 -7.42
CA VAL A 133 5.87 34.88 -6.39
C VAL A 133 5.72 35.75 -5.14
N GLU A 134 5.47 35.12 -4.00
CA GLU A 134 5.40 35.81 -2.69
C GLU A 134 6.76 35.78 -1.99
N SER A 135 7.44 34.63 -1.98
CA SER A 135 8.77 34.49 -1.40
C SER A 135 9.57 33.36 -2.05
N VAL A 136 10.91 33.50 -2.03
CA VAL A 136 11.85 32.45 -2.47
C VAL A 136 12.69 32.06 -1.28
N THR A 137 12.70 30.77 -0.95
CA THR A 137 13.56 30.18 0.07
C THR A 137 14.65 29.39 -0.67
N PRO A 138 15.92 29.84 -0.65
CA PRO A 138 17.00 29.14 -1.33
C PRO A 138 17.26 27.78 -0.68
N GLU A 139 17.90 26.89 -1.43
CA GLU A 139 18.40 25.64 -0.87
C GLU A 139 19.40 25.96 0.24
N GLY A 140 19.20 25.36 1.41
CA GLY A 140 20.02 25.60 2.58
C GLY A 140 20.51 24.30 3.19
N LEU A 141 21.79 24.25 3.55
CA LEU A 141 22.30 23.21 4.44
C LEU A 141 21.83 23.55 5.86
N ARG A 142 21.07 22.64 6.49
CA ARG A 142 20.79 22.76 7.92
C ARG A 142 22.12 22.69 8.67
N ALA A 143 22.38 23.66 9.55
CA ALA A 143 23.60 23.68 10.33
C ALA A 143 23.70 22.38 11.16
N PHE A 144 24.92 21.83 11.27
CA PHE A 144 25.18 20.58 11.98
C PHE A 144 24.57 20.59 13.39
N ASP A 145 24.63 21.72 14.10
CA ASP A 145 24.08 21.85 15.44
C ASP A 145 22.56 21.67 15.53
N GLN A 146 21.81 22.09 14.50
CA GLN A 146 20.35 21.91 14.45
C GLN A 146 19.96 20.44 14.23
N VAL A 147 20.80 19.67 13.52
CA VAL A 147 20.52 18.27 13.17
C VAL A 147 21.22 17.26 14.09
N ARG A 148 22.25 17.69 14.83
CA ARG A 148 23.07 16.88 15.75
C ARG A 148 22.22 16.02 16.68
N GLY A 149 21.19 16.60 17.31
CA GLY A 149 20.32 15.86 18.23
C GLY A 149 19.55 14.72 17.55
N GLY A 150 19.08 14.94 16.31
CA GLY A 150 18.42 13.91 15.51
C GLY A 150 19.38 12.79 15.10
N ILE A 151 20.58 13.16 14.64
CA ILE A 151 21.64 12.23 14.26
C ILE A 151 22.03 11.35 15.45
N ILE A 152 22.25 11.94 16.63
CA ILE A 152 22.60 11.20 17.85
C ILE A 152 21.50 10.19 18.21
N ARG A 153 20.22 10.58 18.14
CA ARG A 153 19.10 9.65 18.41
C ARG A 153 19.08 8.50 17.41
N GLN A 154 19.23 8.79 16.13
CA GLN A 154 19.21 7.77 15.07
C GLN A 154 20.38 6.79 15.21
N LEU A 155 21.61 7.29 15.39
CA LEU A 155 22.80 6.48 15.56
C LEU A 155 22.73 5.66 16.85
N SER A 156 22.24 6.24 17.94
CA SER A 156 22.06 5.53 19.21
C SER A 156 21.04 4.40 19.08
N SER A 157 19.92 4.64 18.39
CA SER A 157 18.90 3.62 18.11
C SER A 157 19.48 2.49 17.26
N LYS A 158 20.19 2.83 16.17
CA LYS A 158 20.83 1.83 15.29
C LYS A 158 21.83 0.98 16.06
N ARG A 159 22.72 1.61 16.83
CA ARG A 159 23.73 0.90 17.62
C ARG A 159 23.09 0.00 18.68
N SER A 160 22.00 0.43 19.31
CA SER A 160 21.27 -0.40 20.25
C SER A 160 20.65 -1.62 19.55
N GLN A 161 20.05 -1.44 18.38
CA GLN A 161 19.47 -2.54 17.61
C GLN A 161 20.54 -3.55 17.17
N ASP A 162 21.65 -3.06 16.63
CA ASP A 162 22.77 -3.89 16.18
C ASP A 162 23.34 -4.70 17.35
N PHE A 163 23.50 -4.07 18.53
CA PHE A 163 23.91 -4.76 19.76
C PHE A 163 22.92 -5.84 20.21
N TYR A 164 21.61 -5.56 20.20
CA TYR A 164 20.59 -6.53 20.57
C TYR A 164 20.54 -7.71 19.61
N ASN A 165 20.60 -7.44 18.30
CA ASN A 165 20.62 -8.47 17.28
C ASN A 165 21.86 -9.37 17.41
N GLN A 166 23.02 -8.77 17.67
CA GLN A 166 24.25 -9.51 17.92
C GLN A 166 24.11 -10.41 19.16
N LYS A 167 23.67 -9.85 20.30
CA LYS A 167 23.52 -10.65 21.53
C LYS A 167 22.47 -11.74 21.40
N TYR A 168 21.38 -11.47 20.68
CA TYR A 168 20.37 -12.47 20.36
C TYR A 168 20.95 -13.59 19.51
N ALA A 169 21.71 -13.28 18.46
CA ALA A 169 22.36 -14.26 17.60
C ALA A 169 23.39 -15.11 18.37
N GLU A 170 24.25 -14.47 19.16
CA GLU A 170 25.23 -15.15 20.04
C GLU A 170 24.53 -16.10 21.02
N THR A 171 23.47 -15.63 21.68
CA THR A 171 22.69 -16.42 22.64
C THR A 171 21.97 -17.58 21.97
N LYS A 172 21.34 -17.34 20.81
CA LYS A 172 20.67 -18.36 20.02
C LYS A 172 21.65 -19.47 19.61
N ALA A 173 22.86 -19.11 19.18
CA ALA A 173 23.92 -20.03 18.81
C ALA A 173 24.44 -20.81 20.03
N ALA A 174 24.75 -20.12 21.14
CA ALA A 174 25.27 -20.73 22.36
C ALA A 174 24.28 -21.71 23.02
N LEU A 175 22.98 -21.41 22.94
CA LEU A 175 21.92 -22.29 23.44
C LEU A 175 21.52 -23.39 22.43
N GLY A 176 22.13 -23.43 21.25
CA GLY A 176 21.83 -24.43 20.22
C GLY A 176 20.37 -24.37 19.74
N VAL A 177 19.72 -23.20 19.83
CA VAL A 177 18.30 -23.05 19.48
C VAL A 177 18.12 -23.24 17.98
N ARG A 178 17.62 -24.42 17.61
CA ARG A 178 17.24 -24.75 16.24
C ARG A 178 15.77 -24.39 16.03
N THR A 179 15.49 -23.73 14.91
CA THR A 179 14.12 -23.52 14.46
C THR A 179 13.60 -24.88 13.97
N ASP A 180 12.65 -25.47 14.68
CA ASP A 180 11.94 -26.66 14.21
C ASP A 180 10.81 -26.20 13.26
N SER A 181 11.14 -26.09 11.97
CA SER A 181 10.21 -25.67 10.93
C SER A 181 8.96 -26.57 10.89
N THR A 182 9.10 -27.87 11.15
CA THR A 182 7.99 -28.83 11.17
C THR A 182 7.09 -28.62 12.40
N ALA A 183 7.64 -28.25 13.56
CA ALA A 183 6.83 -27.86 14.73
C ALA A 183 6.12 -26.53 14.52
N ILE A 184 6.77 -25.55 13.87
CA ILE A 184 6.15 -24.27 13.52
C ILE A 184 5.03 -24.47 12.51
N GLU A 185 5.27 -25.24 11.45
CA GLU A 185 4.23 -25.62 10.48
C GLU A 185 3.08 -26.34 11.17
N ARG A 186 3.34 -27.34 12.02
CA ARG A 186 2.29 -28.00 12.79
C ARG A 186 1.51 -27.03 13.67
N PHE A 187 2.17 -26.07 14.32
CA PHE A 187 1.53 -25.07 15.16
C PHE A 187 0.67 -24.09 14.35
N VAL A 188 1.18 -23.61 13.21
CA VAL A 188 0.46 -22.72 12.30
C VAL A 188 -0.72 -23.45 11.67
N MET A 189 -0.51 -24.67 11.17
CA MET A 189 -1.55 -25.50 10.54
C MET A 189 -2.64 -25.90 11.55
N LYS A 190 -2.29 -26.22 12.80
CA LYS A 190 -3.27 -26.49 13.87
C LYS A 190 -4.19 -25.29 14.15
N LYS A 191 -3.76 -24.06 13.83
CA LYS A 191 -4.57 -22.86 14.00
C LYS A 191 -5.35 -22.46 12.76
N LYS A 192 -5.04 -22.99 11.57
CA LYS A 192 -5.76 -22.65 10.34
C LYS A 192 -7.12 -23.32 10.35
N SER A 193 -8.16 -22.51 10.17
CA SER A 193 -9.53 -23.03 9.98
C SER A 193 -9.63 -23.74 8.63
N ALA A 194 -10.71 -24.50 8.43
CA ALA A 194 -11.02 -25.09 7.13
C ALA A 194 -11.07 -24.04 6.02
N ARG A 195 -11.62 -22.84 6.33
CA ARG A 195 -11.69 -21.71 5.39
C ARG A 195 -10.32 -21.13 5.06
N ASP A 196 -9.40 -21.04 6.02
CA ASP A 196 -8.04 -20.56 5.75
C ASP A 196 -7.30 -21.51 4.82
N LEU A 197 -7.36 -22.82 5.09
CA LEU A 197 -6.75 -23.84 4.21
C LEU A 197 -7.39 -23.84 2.81
N PHE A 198 -8.69 -23.61 2.74
CA PHE A 198 -9.41 -23.50 1.47
C PHE A 198 -8.97 -22.26 0.66
N ASN A 199 -8.81 -21.11 1.31
CA ASN A 199 -8.34 -19.88 0.67
C ASN A 199 -6.88 -20.02 0.19
N ASP A 200 -6.02 -20.67 1.00
CA ASP A 200 -4.66 -20.99 0.59
C ASP A 200 -4.65 -21.86 -0.68
N ALA A 201 -5.53 -22.88 -0.73
CA ALA A 201 -5.68 -23.75 -1.89
C ALA A 201 -6.16 -22.99 -3.15
N GLN A 202 -7.03 -21.98 -3.00
CA GLN A 202 -7.43 -21.11 -4.11
C GLN A 202 -6.26 -20.25 -4.62
N SER A 203 -5.40 -19.80 -3.73
CA SER A 203 -4.24 -18.96 -4.07
C SER A 203 -3.03 -19.73 -4.59
N ALA A 204 -3.02 -21.06 -4.45
CA ALA A 204 -1.91 -21.90 -4.89
C ALA A 204 -1.76 -21.87 -6.42
N GLY A 205 -0.51 -21.90 -6.88
CA GLY A 205 -0.15 -21.58 -8.25
C GLY A 205 -0.52 -22.69 -9.22
N GLY A 206 0.19 -23.82 -9.15
CA GLY A 206 0.01 -24.93 -10.10
C GLY A 206 -1.21 -25.80 -9.78
N ALA A 207 -1.79 -26.44 -10.81
CA ALA A 207 -2.90 -27.39 -10.67
C ALA A 207 -2.61 -28.47 -9.62
N GLN A 208 -1.40 -29.05 -9.63
CA GLN A 208 -0.98 -30.08 -8.68
C GLN A 208 -0.88 -29.56 -7.24
N GLU A 209 -0.42 -28.33 -7.05
CA GLU A 209 -0.33 -27.69 -5.74
C GLU A 209 -1.73 -27.42 -5.17
N ARG A 210 -2.65 -26.93 -6.01
CA ARG A 210 -4.06 -26.74 -5.65
C ARG A 210 -4.71 -28.06 -5.25
N LEU A 211 -4.52 -29.12 -6.02
CA LEU A 211 -5.05 -30.46 -5.69
C LEU A 211 -4.55 -30.95 -4.32
N ALA A 212 -3.25 -30.82 -4.06
CA ALA A 212 -2.68 -31.18 -2.77
C ALA A 212 -3.24 -30.31 -1.63
N ALA A 213 -3.43 -29.01 -1.86
CA ALA A 213 -3.97 -28.08 -0.86
C ALA A 213 -5.45 -28.36 -0.53
N TYR A 214 -6.30 -28.55 -1.54
CA TYR A 214 -7.70 -28.97 -1.31
C TYR A 214 -7.79 -30.35 -0.65
N GLY A 215 -6.90 -31.28 -1.00
CA GLY A 215 -6.81 -32.58 -0.33
C GLY A 215 -6.59 -32.44 1.18
N LYS A 216 -5.72 -31.51 1.61
CA LYS A 216 -5.49 -31.22 3.03
C LYS A 216 -6.72 -30.67 3.74
N VAL A 217 -7.53 -29.84 3.07
CA VAL A 217 -8.81 -29.36 3.63
C VAL A 217 -9.70 -30.55 3.96
N LEU A 218 -9.83 -31.50 3.03
CA LEU A 218 -10.69 -32.68 3.18
C LEU A 218 -10.17 -33.70 4.18
N GLU A 219 -8.84 -33.81 4.33
CA GLU A 219 -8.21 -34.69 5.32
C GLU A 219 -8.40 -34.17 6.75
N GLN A 220 -8.23 -32.86 6.96
CA GLN A 220 -8.26 -32.27 8.31
C GLN A 220 -9.68 -31.88 8.75
N TYR A 221 -10.52 -31.49 7.79
CA TYR A 221 -11.85 -30.97 8.05
C TYR A 221 -12.86 -31.63 7.10
N PRO A 222 -13.10 -32.94 7.18
CA PRO A 222 -14.01 -33.63 6.24
C PRO A 222 -15.45 -33.11 6.31
N ASP A 223 -15.92 -32.64 7.47
CA ASP A 223 -17.32 -32.24 7.68
C ASP A 223 -17.53 -30.72 7.77
N SER A 224 -16.59 -29.92 7.24
CA SER A 224 -16.74 -28.45 7.25
C SER A 224 -17.65 -27.95 6.13
N ASP A 225 -18.09 -26.70 6.27
CA ASP A 225 -18.89 -25.97 5.27
C ASP A 225 -18.20 -25.86 3.91
N VAL A 226 -16.86 -25.80 3.88
CA VAL A 226 -16.06 -25.72 2.64
C VAL A 226 -15.68 -27.07 2.06
N SER A 227 -15.92 -28.19 2.76
CA SER A 227 -15.48 -29.52 2.31
C SER A 227 -16.17 -29.98 1.02
N PRO A 228 -17.49 -29.81 0.84
CA PRO A 228 -18.11 -30.12 -0.43
C PRO A 228 -17.53 -29.29 -1.58
N GLN A 229 -17.23 -28.01 -1.33
CA GLN A 229 -16.60 -27.12 -2.31
C GLN A 229 -15.18 -27.56 -2.64
N ALA A 230 -14.36 -27.93 -1.65
CA ALA A 230 -13.01 -28.42 -1.87
C ALA A 230 -13.00 -29.70 -2.73
N GLN A 231 -13.90 -30.63 -2.46
CA GLN A 231 -14.04 -31.86 -3.26
C GLN A 231 -14.49 -31.56 -4.69
N PHE A 232 -15.38 -30.58 -4.88
CA PHE A 232 -15.78 -30.13 -6.21
C PHE A 232 -14.60 -29.52 -6.97
N MET A 233 -13.84 -28.64 -6.32
CA MET A 233 -12.67 -27.98 -6.92
C MET A 233 -11.60 -28.99 -7.35
N ILE A 234 -11.39 -30.07 -6.59
CA ILE A 234 -10.49 -31.18 -7.00
C ILE A 234 -10.96 -31.79 -8.32
N GLY A 235 -12.24 -32.15 -8.42
CA GLY A 235 -12.81 -32.70 -9.65
C GLY A 235 -12.74 -31.73 -10.82
N PHE A 236 -13.03 -30.46 -10.57
CA PHE A 236 -12.99 -29.39 -11.57
C PHE A 236 -11.58 -29.14 -12.11
N ILE A 237 -10.56 -29.08 -11.25
CA ILE A 237 -9.17 -28.93 -11.70
C ILE A 237 -8.74 -30.14 -12.53
N GLN A 238 -9.13 -31.35 -12.13
CA GLN A 238 -8.85 -32.57 -12.88
C GLN A 238 -9.52 -32.56 -14.27
N SER A 239 -10.78 -32.13 -14.38
CA SER A 239 -11.49 -32.09 -15.66
C SER A 239 -11.05 -30.93 -16.56
N GLU A 240 -10.92 -29.73 -16.00
CA GLU A 240 -10.75 -28.52 -16.80
C GLU A 240 -9.30 -28.19 -17.11
N GLU A 241 -8.41 -28.37 -16.14
CA GLU A 241 -7.00 -28.00 -16.30
C GLU A 241 -6.14 -29.18 -16.71
N LEU A 242 -6.33 -30.34 -16.08
CA LEU A 242 -5.51 -31.54 -16.34
C LEU A 242 -6.09 -32.43 -17.45
N LYS A 243 -7.38 -32.25 -17.80
CA LYS A 243 -8.14 -33.12 -18.71
C LYS A 243 -8.09 -34.61 -18.32
N ASP A 244 -7.87 -34.90 -17.03
CA ASP A 244 -7.94 -36.24 -16.45
C ASP A 244 -9.38 -36.52 -16.01
N TYR A 245 -10.22 -36.85 -17.00
CA TYR A 245 -11.65 -37.09 -16.79
C TYR A 245 -11.94 -38.31 -15.92
N ASP A 246 -11.03 -39.28 -15.84
CA ASP A 246 -11.18 -40.46 -15.00
C ASP A 246 -10.94 -40.11 -13.52
N ALA A 247 -9.95 -39.28 -13.23
CA ALA A 247 -9.76 -38.73 -11.89
C ALA A 247 -10.91 -37.80 -11.50
N ALA A 248 -11.35 -36.93 -12.41
CA ALA A 248 -12.46 -36.02 -12.19
C ALA A 248 -13.77 -36.77 -11.86
N ASP A 249 -14.10 -37.81 -12.61
CA ASP A 249 -15.26 -38.67 -12.36
C ASP A 249 -15.25 -39.26 -10.95
N ARG A 250 -14.10 -39.81 -10.51
CA ARG A 250 -13.94 -40.33 -9.15
C ARG A 250 -14.15 -39.24 -8.10
N SER A 251 -13.61 -38.05 -8.34
CA SER A 251 -13.73 -36.91 -7.42
C SER A 251 -15.17 -36.40 -7.30
N PHE A 252 -15.89 -36.27 -8.41
CA PHE A 252 -17.30 -35.88 -8.39
C PHE A 252 -18.19 -36.97 -7.76
N LYS A 253 -17.96 -38.25 -8.07
CA LYS A 253 -18.67 -39.36 -7.40
C LYS A 253 -18.41 -39.38 -5.89
N THR A 254 -17.19 -39.05 -5.47
CA THR A 254 -16.85 -38.90 -4.05
C THR A 254 -17.64 -37.78 -3.39
N LEU A 255 -17.82 -36.64 -4.09
CA LEU A 255 -18.68 -35.56 -3.61
C LEU A 255 -20.12 -36.03 -3.40
N LEU A 256 -20.68 -36.74 -4.38
CA LEU A 256 -22.06 -37.24 -4.31
C LEU A 256 -22.25 -38.27 -3.19
N ALA A 257 -21.24 -39.10 -2.93
CA ALA A 257 -21.29 -40.11 -1.89
C ALA A 257 -21.12 -39.52 -0.48
N LYS A 258 -20.15 -38.62 -0.29
CA LYS A 258 -19.82 -38.06 1.03
C LYS A 258 -20.66 -36.84 1.40
N TYR A 259 -21.04 -36.03 0.42
CA TYR A 259 -21.77 -34.78 0.61
C TYR A 259 -23.09 -34.77 -0.20
N PRO A 260 -23.99 -35.77 -0.02
CA PRO A 260 -25.19 -35.92 -0.85
C PRO A 260 -26.19 -34.77 -0.73
N LYS A 261 -26.14 -34.00 0.37
CA LYS A 261 -27.01 -32.84 0.64
C LYS A 261 -26.40 -31.52 0.19
N SER A 262 -25.19 -31.53 -0.37
CA SER A 262 -24.53 -30.31 -0.85
C SER A 262 -25.27 -29.73 -2.05
N GLU A 263 -25.35 -28.40 -2.12
CA GLU A 263 -25.86 -27.68 -3.30
C GLU A 263 -25.03 -28.00 -4.57
N LEU A 264 -23.75 -28.37 -4.38
CA LEU A 264 -22.85 -28.76 -5.46
C LEU A 264 -23.10 -30.18 -5.99
N ALA A 265 -24.00 -30.97 -5.38
CA ALA A 265 -24.31 -32.31 -5.85
C ALA A 265 -24.94 -32.29 -7.25
N ALA A 266 -25.78 -31.29 -7.55
CA ALA A 266 -26.34 -31.12 -8.89
C ALA A 266 -25.23 -30.81 -9.91
N SER A 267 -24.34 -29.87 -9.59
CA SER A 267 -23.20 -29.51 -10.44
C SER A 267 -22.24 -30.68 -10.66
N ALA A 268 -21.97 -31.49 -9.63
CA ALA A 268 -21.09 -32.65 -9.76
C ALA A 268 -21.68 -33.73 -10.67
N LYS A 269 -22.99 -34.01 -10.60
CA LYS A 269 -23.67 -34.91 -11.55
C LYS A 269 -23.57 -34.39 -12.97
N TRP A 270 -23.83 -33.10 -13.14
CA TRP A 270 -23.75 -32.45 -14.44
C TRP A 270 -22.34 -32.56 -15.05
N MET A 271 -21.29 -32.31 -14.25
CA MET A 271 -19.90 -32.47 -14.70
C MET A 271 -19.61 -33.91 -15.13
N ILE A 272 -20.04 -34.92 -14.35
CA ILE A 272 -19.84 -36.34 -14.72
C ILE A 272 -20.41 -36.67 -16.11
N GLU A 273 -21.60 -36.14 -16.40
CA GLU A 273 -22.30 -36.38 -17.66
C GLU A 273 -21.68 -35.64 -18.86
N HIS A 274 -21.14 -34.44 -18.64
CA HIS A 274 -20.79 -33.52 -19.74
C HIS A 274 -19.29 -33.28 -19.93
N MET A 275 -18.44 -33.56 -18.93
CA MET A 275 -17.00 -33.21 -18.97
C MET A 275 -16.22 -33.91 -20.10
N ARG A 276 -16.75 -35.00 -20.66
CA ARG A 276 -16.14 -35.75 -21.77
C ARG A 276 -16.67 -35.35 -23.14
N SER A 277 -17.68 -34.49 -23.20
CA SER A 277 -18.30 -34.08 -24.47
C SER A 277 -17.56 -32.86 -25.04
N GLU A 278 -17.23 -32.88 -26.33
CA GLU A 278 -16.67 -31.73 -27.05
C GLU A 278 -17.73 -30.67 -27.40
N THR A 279 -19.00 -30.97 -27.12
CA THR A 279 -20.13 -30.08 -27.34
C THR A 279 -20.31 -29.14 -26.16
N ALA A 280 -19.98 -27.86 -26.36
CA ALA A 280 -20.24 -26.82 -25.37
C ALA A 280 -21.73 -26.83 -24.98
N PRO A 281 -22.06 -26.82 -23.68
CA PRO A 281 -23.45 -26.75 -23.24
C PRO A 281 -24.07 -25.42 -23.67
N GLY A 282 -25.34 -25.43 -24.05
CA GLY A 282 -26.14 -24.21 -24.07
C GLY A 282 -26.14 -23.62 -22.67
N PHE A 283 -25.70 -22.35 -22.55
CA PHE A 283 -25.57 -21.56 -21.32
C PHE A 283 -26.42 -22.07 -20.14
N MET A 284 -25.78 -22.74 -19.18
CA MET A 284 -26.32 -22.89 -17.83
C MET A 284 -25.71 -21.82 -16.95
N ASN A 285 -26.53 -20.87 -16.51
CA ASN A 285 -26.16 -19.94 -15.44
C ASN A 285 -25.94 -20.75 -14.15
N LEU A 286 -24.68 -20.90 -13.75
CA LEU A 286 -24.27 -21.45 -12.45
C LEU A 286 -24.12 -20.34 -11.38
N GLU A 287 -24.96 -19.31 -11.44
CA GLU A 287 -24.98 -18.24 -10.45
C GLU A 287 -26.02 -18.53 -9.37
N GLY A 288 -25.64 -19.41 -8.45
CA GLY A 288 -26.09 -19.34 -7.07
C GLY A 288 -25.50 -18.08 -6.43
N ASP A 289 -26.22 -16.97 -6.59
CA ASP A 289 -26.23 -15.72 -5.82
C ASP A 289 -24.99 -15.40 -4.96
N SER A 290 -24.06 -14.63 -5.54
CA SER A 290 -23.06 -13.85 -4.78
C SER A 290 -23.15 -12.34 -5.06
N SER A 291 -24.33 -11.83 -5.47
CA SER A 291 -24.48 -10.41 -5.82
C SER A 291 -25.85 -9.80 -5.52
N LYS A 292 -26.40 -10.02 -4.32
CA LYS A 292 -27.36 -9.05 -3.75
C LYS A 292 -26.66 -7.82 -3.18
N THR A 293 -26.31 -6.88 -4.05
CA THR A 293 -26.46 -5.43 -3.78
C THR A 293 -26.35 -4.64 -5.09
N ALA A 294 -27.46 -3.99 -5.45
CA ALA A 294 -27.58 -2.64 -6.04
C ALA A 294 -28.50 -2.61 -7.27
N GLY A 295 -29.53 -1.75 -7.24
CA GLY A 295 -30.12 -1.22 -8.46
C GLY A 295 -31.63 -1.03 -8.47
N SER A 296 -32.09 0.05 -7.81
CA SER A 296 -33.17 0.95 -8.21
C SER A 296 -34.40 0.39 -8.96
N THR A 297 -35.52 0.39 -8.23
CA THR A 297 -36.88 0.48 -8.74
C THR A 297 -37.14 1.79 -9.48
N THR A 298 -37.55 1.74 -10.75
CA THR A 298 -38.51 2.69 -11.32
C THR A 298 -39.41 1.99 -12.34
N SER A 299 -40.67 1.80 -11.96
CA SER A 299 -41.78 1.31 -12.78
C SER A 299 -42.25 2.37 -13.79
N PRO A 300 -42.88 1.96 -14.91
CA PRO A 300 -43.92 2.75 -15.55
C PRO A 300 -45.29 2.13 -15.28
N THR A 301 -46.15 2.95 -14.67
CA THR A 301 -47.58 2.76 -14.48
C THR A 301 -48.32 2.58 -15.81
N HIS A 302 -49.07 1.48 -15.94
CA HIS A 302 -50.17 1.39 -16.89
C HIS A 302 -51.46 1.72 -16.13
N LYS A 303 -52.17 2.75 -16.58
CA LYS A 303 -53.49 3.14 -16.09
C LYS A 303 -54.47 2.88 -17.25
N PRO A 304 -55.69 2.37 -17.00
CA PRO A 304 -56.75 2.52 -17.98
C PRO A 304 -57.17 3.99 -18.10
#